data_AF-A0A0M0J5U6-F1
#
_entry.id   AF-A0A0M0J5U6-F1
#
_cell.length_a   1.000
_cell.length_b   1.000
_cell.length_c   1.000
_cell.angle_alpha   90.00
_cell.angle_beta   90.00
_cell.angle_gamma   90.00
#
_symmetry.space_group_name_H-M   'P 1'
#
loop_
_entity.id
_entity.type
_entity.pdbx_description
1 polymer ?
#
loop_
_entity_poly.entity_id
_entity_poly.type
_entity_poly.pdbx_seq_one_letter_code
_entity_poly.pdbx_strand_id
1 'polypeptide(L)'
;MLTEEKVLKAFRQMDSDNSGELDEFELRKVVKTMAPQLTDIDIKLMIACADTDDSGVITESEFIAIMMHDHESDKPYWEKYGKRDMHNSFSGLL
;
A
#
# COMPACT_ATOMS: atom_id res chain seq x y z
N MET A 1 -4.56 11.26 -2.72
CA MET A 1 -3.43 10.71 -3.47
C MET A 1 -2.22 10.63 -2.54
N LEU A 2 -1.78 9.42 -2.24
CA LEU A 2 -0.44 9.18 -1.70
C LEU A 2 0.56 9.62 -2.78
N THR A 3 1.50 10.49 -2.43
CA THR A 3 2.59 10.90 -3.33
C THR A 3 3.86 10.21 -2.88
N GLU A 4 4.76 9.92 -3.82
CA GLU A 4 6.06 9.30 -3.55
C GLU A 4 6.80 10.01 -2.41
N GLU A 5 6.79 11.36 -2.40
CA GLU A 5 7.37 12.16 -1.33
C GLU A 5 6.80 11.89 0.07
N LYS A 6 5.49 11.62 0.18
CA LYS A 6 4.86 11.28 1.47
C LYS A 6 5.22 9.87 1.90
N VAL A 7 5.33 8.95 0.95
CA VAL A 7 5.73 7.56 1.20
C VAL A 7 7.19 7.52 1.64
N LEU A 8 8.07 8.24 0.96
CA LEU A 8 9.48 8.42 1.33
C LEU A 8 9.67 9.04 2.71
N LYS A 9 8.88 10.07 3.02
CA LYS A 9 8.94 10.70 4.34
C LYS A 9 8.49 9.75 5.46
N ALA A 10 7.49 8.92 5.19
CA ALA A 10 7.07 7.88 6.12
C ALA A 10 8.17 6.83 6.27
N PHE A 11 8.73 6.32 5.17
CA PHE A 11 9.86 5.37 5.17
C PHE A 11 11.03 5.86 6.03
N ARG A 12 11.47 7.12 5.83
CA ARG A 12 12.56 7.73 6.62
C ARG A 12 12.22 7.96 8.09
N GLN A 13 10.93 8.03 8.46
CA GLN A 13 10.53 8.07 9.86
C GLN A 13 10.49 6.69 10.51
N MET A 14 10.43 5.64 9.69
CA MET A 14 10.41 4.24 10.10
C MET A 14 11.83 3.70 10.28
N ASP A 15 12.69 3.99 9.31
CA ASP A 15 14.12 3.65 9.27
C ASP A 15 14.85 4.41 10.39
N SER A 16 15.01 3.74 11.53
CA SER A 16 15.54 4.34 12.75
C SER A 16 17.06 4.32 12.76
N ASP A 17 17.67 3.36 12.09
CA ASP A 17 19.12 3.20 11.98
C ASP A 17 19.72 3.89 10.74
N ASN A 18 18.88 4.44 9.85
CA ASN A 18 19.25 5.05 8.57
C ASN A 18 20.02 4.07 7.66
N SER A 19 19.67 2.79 7.72
CA SER A 19 20.23 1.75 6.85
C SER A 19 19.76 1.92 5.40
N GLY A 20 18.62 2.57 5.17
CA GLY A 20 17.97 2.66 3.87
C GLY A 20 17.09 1.45 3.53
N GLU A 21 16.92 0.53 4.50
CA GLU A 21 16.11 -0.68 4.41
C GLU A 21 15.27 -0.79 5.70
N LEU A 22 14.07 -1.37 5.63
CA LEU A 22 13.26 -1.62 6.83
C LEU A 22 13.31 -3.10 7.18
N ASP A 23 13.89 -3.42 8.33
CA ASP A 23 13.88 -4.78 8.84
C ASP A 23 12.50 -5.15 9.47
N GLU A 24 12.29 -6.44 9.75
CA GLU A 24 11.05 -6.93 10.39
C GLU A 24 10.75 -6.19 11.72
N PHE A 25 11.77 -5.81 12.47
CA PHE A 25 11.62 -5.19 13.79
C PHE A 25 11.15 -3.74 13.68
N GLU A 26 11.76 -2.97 12.78
CA GLU A 26 11.41 -1.59 12.48
C GLU A 26 10.00 -1.50 11.89
N LEU A 27 9.69 -2.36 10.92
CA LEU A 27 8.36 -2.40 10.32
C LEU A 27 7.29 -2.76 11.36
N ARG A 28 7.54 -3.77 12.19
CA ARG A 28 6.61 -4.19 13.25
C ARG A 28 6.35 -3.08 14.26
N LYS A 29 7.38 -2.35 14.67
CA LYS A 29 7.26 -1.24 15.63
C LYS A 29 6.38 -0.14 15.08
N VAL A 30 6.56 0.19 13.81
CA VAL A 30 5.79 1.22 13.12
C VAL A 30 4.35 0.79 12.90
N VAL A 31 4.15 -0.42 12.36
CA VAL A 31 2.81 -0.94 12.07
C VAL A 31 1.98 -1.03 13.35
N LYS A 32 2.58 -1.44 14.49
CA LYS A 32 1.89 -1.39 15.79
C LYS A 32 1.59 0.03 16.27
N THR A 33 2.37 1.01 15.88
CA THR A 33 2.14 2.42 16.25
C THR A 33 1.00 3.03 15.42
N MET A 34 0.93 2.71 14.12
CA MET A 34 -0.09 3.22 13.21
C MET A 34 -1.40 2.43 13.26
N ALA A 35 -1.30 1.11 13.43
CA ALA A 35 -2.39 0.15 13.40
C ALA A 35 -2.24 -0.88 14.54
N PRO A 36 -2.42 -0.46 15.82
CA PRO A 36 -2.26 -1.32 17.00
C PRO A 36 -3.22 -2.52 17.05
N GLN A 37 -4.27 -2.52 16.22
CA GLN A 37 -5.22 -3.62 16.08
C GLN A 37 -4.66 -4.82 15.30
N LEU A 38 -3.59 -4.63 14.53
CA LEU A 38 -3.00 -5.70 13.74
C LEU A 38 -2.20 -6.65 14.64
N THR A 39 -2.43 -7.95 14.44
CA THR A 39 -1.71 -8.99 15.18
C THR A 39 -0.31 -9.18 14.60
N ASP A 40 0.58 -9.82 15.36
CA ASP A 40 1.92 -10.16 14.85
C ASP A 40 1.86 -11.06 13.60
N ILE A 41 0.77 -11.81 13.40
CA ILE A 41 0.53 -12.62 12.20
C ILE A 41 0.20 -11.73 11.01
N ASP A 42 -0.67 -10.73 11.19
CA ASP A 42 -1.05 -9.80 10.12
C ASP A 42 0.16 -8.98 9.67
N ILE A 43 1.01 -8.56 10.60
CA ILE A 43 2.27 -7.85 10.31
C ILE A 43 3.21 -8.74 9.49
N LYS A 44 3.36 -10.02 9.87
CA LYS A 44 4.18 -10.97 9.10
C LYS A 44 3.65 -11.20 7.69
N LEU A 45 2.34 -11.28 7.52
CA LEU A 45 1.71 -11.41 6.21
C LEU A 45 1.94 -10.14 5.37
N MET A 46 1.86 -8.95 5.97
CA MET A 46 2.19 -7.70 5.29
C MET A 46 3.66 -7.66 4.86
N ILE A 47 4.58 -8.10 5.71
CA ILE A 47 6.01 -8.20 5.37
C ILE A 47 6.21 -9.19 4.23
N ALA A 48 5.63 -10.39 4.32
CA ALA A 48 5.76 -11.40 3.27
C ALA A 48 5.13 -11.00 1.93
N CYS A 49 4.11 -10.16 1.94
CA CYS A 49 3.54 -9.57 0.72
C CYS A 49 4.40 -8.42 0.17
N ALA A 50 5.19 -7.79 1.03
CA ALA A 50 6.00 -6.63 0.74
C ALA A 50 7.39 -6.99 0.20
N ASP A 51 8.00 -7.98 0.83
CA ASP A 51 9.29 -8.57 0.51
C ASP A 51 9.12 -9.50 -0.70
N THR A 52 9.26 -8.94 -1.90
CA THR A 52 9.01 -9.67 -3.14
C THR A 52 10.21 -10.48 -3.60
N ASP A 53 11.40 -10.14 -3.10
CA ASP A 53 12.65 -10.82 -3.40
C ASP A 53 13.13 -11.78 -2.30
N ASP A 54 12.35 -11.92 -1.22
CA ASP A 54 12.62 -12.79 -0.05
C ASP A 54 13.97 -12.43 0.60
N SER A 55 14.31 -11.13 0.60
CA SER A 55 15.53 -10.59 1.20
C SER A 55 15.45 -10.49 2.72
N GLY A 56 14.24 -10.54 3.29
CA GLY A 56 13.96 -10.38 4.72
C GLY A 56 13.96 -8.92 5.18
N VAL A 57 14.11 -7.97 4.25
CA VAL A 57 14.06 -6.52 4.48
C VAL A 57 13.18 -5.88 3.41
N ILE A 58 12.60 -4.72 3.70
CA ILE A 58 11.82 -3.97 2.72
C ILE A 58 12.63 -2.76 2.29
N THR A 59 12.97 -2.74 1.00
CA THR A 59 13.67 -1.60 0.41
C THR A 59 12.71 -0.43 0.15
N GLU A 60 13.25 0.78 -0.01
CA GLU A 60 12.48 1.98 -0.37
C GLU A 60 11.60 1.74 -1.63
N SER A 61 12.14 1.00 -2.61
CA SER A 61 11.43 0.70 -3.87
C SER A 61 10.25 -0.24 -3.66
N GLU A 62 10.41 -1.26 -2.80
CA GLU A 62 9.33 -2.19 -2.47
C GLU A 62 8.26 -1.51 -1.63
N PHE A 63 8.66 -0.68 -0.66
CA PHE A 63 7.74 0.10 0.15
C PHE A 63 6.88 1.04 -0.70
N ILE A 64 7.50 1.73 -1.68
CA ILE A 64 6.80 2.56 -2.65
C ILE A 64 5.87 1.71 -3.52
N ALA A 65 6.34 0.57 -4.02
CA ALA A 65 5.52 -0.32 -4.83
C ALA A 65 4.24 -0.71 -4.06
N ILE A 66 4.34 -1.18 -2.82
CA ILE A 66 3.17 -1.58 -2.02
C ILE A 66 2.23 -0.40 -1.77
N MET A 67 2.76 0.73 -1.31
CA MET A 67 1.95 1.90 -0.93
C MET A 67 1.31 2.60 -2.12
N MET A 68 1.88 2.48 -3.32
CA MET A 68 1.33 3.05 -4.55
C MET A 68 0.47 2.05 -5.34
N HIS A 69 0.68 0.74 -5.16
CA HIS A 69 -0.07 -0.32 -5.85
C HIS A 69 -1.42 -0.64 -5.18
N ASP A 70 -1.72 -0.04 -4.02
CA ASP A 70 -2.98 -0.21 -3.29
C ASP A 70 -4.11 0.76 -3.73
N HIS A 71 -3.97 1.40 -4.90
CA HIS A 71 -4.96 2.40 -5.36
C HIS A 71 -5.48 2.21 -6.79
N GLU A 72 -5.43 0.98 -7.33
CA GLU A 72 -6.05 0.67 -8.64
C GLU A 72 -7.32 -0.19 -8.56
N SER A 73 -7.88 -0.42 -7.36
CA SER A 73 -9.19 -1.08 -7.18
C SER A 73 -10.39 -0.14 -7.07
N ASP A 74 -10.19 1.18 -7.09
CA ASP A 74 -11.26 2.18 -6.94
C ASP A 74 -11.78 2.77 -8.27
N LYS A 75 -11.56 2.07 -9.40
CA LYS A 75 -12.28 2.41 -10.64
C LYS A 75 -13.60 1.65 -10.67
N PRO A 76 -14.75 2.33 -10.65
CA PRO A 76 -16.02 1.63 -10.79
C PRO A 76 -16.06 0.91 -12.13
N TYR A 77 -16.64 -0.29 -12.12
CA TYR A 77 -16.58 -1.29 -13.19
C TYR A 77 -16.87 -0.75 -14.61
N TRP A 78 -17.70 0.29 -14.72
CA TRP A 78 -18.11 0.90 -15.99
C TRP A 78 -17.05 1.79 -16.65
N GLU A 79 -15.97 2.16 -15.95
CA GLU A 79 -14.88 2.96 -16.51
C GLU A 79 -13.83 2.09 -17.23
N LYS A 80 -13.66 0.84 -16.78
CA LYS A 80 -12.71 -0.14 -17.36
C LYS A 80 -13.03 -0.58 -18.79
N TYR A 81 -14.31 -0.52 -19.19
CA TYR A 81 -14.78 -1.04 -20.49
C TYR A 81 -15.30 0.02 -21.45
N GLY A 82 -14.96 1.30 -21.23
CA GLY A 82 -15.02 2.38 -22.22
C GLY A 82 -16.02 2.18 -23.38
N LYS A 83 -17.32 2.11 -23.10
CA LYS A 83 -18.38 2.16 -24.11
C LYS A 83 -19.58 2.94 -23.59
N ARG A 84 -20.03 3.86 -24.45
CA ARG A 84 -20.88 5.03 -24.19
C ARG A 84 -22.35 4.71 -23.92
N ASP A 85 -22.69 3.50 -23.50
CA ASP A 85 -24.06 2.98 -23.67
C ASP A 85 -24.82 2.70 -22.36
N MET A 86 -24.28 3.04 -21.19
CA MET A 86 -25.00 2.85 -19.91
C MET A 86 -25.65 4.13 -19.35
N HIS A 87 -25.39 5.30 -19.93
CA HIS A 87 -25.98 6.57 -19.46
C HIS A 87 -27.49 6.70 -19.82
N ASN A 88 -27.97 5.97 -20.83
CA ASN A 88 -29.36 6.05 -21.28
C ASN A 88 -30.32 5.06 -20.57
N SER A 89 -29.82 4.08 -19.81
CA SER A 89 -30.70 3.07 -19.21
C SER A 89 -31.17 3.40 -17.80
N PHE A 90 -30.55 4.37 -17.10
CA PHE A 90 -30.95 4.80 -15.76
C PHE A 90 -31.66 6.16 -15.72
N SER A 91 -31.54 6.98 -16.77
CA SER A 91 -32.29 8.25 -16.89
C SER A 91 -33.80 8.08 -17.06
N GLY A 92 -34.30 6.85 -17.24
CA GLY A 92 -35.73 6.55 -17.37
C GLY A 92 -36.41 6.08 -16.08
N LEU A 93 -35.71 6.11 -14.94
CA LEU A 93 -36.20 5.58 -13.65
C LEU A 93 -36.24 6.62 -12.50
N LEU A 94 -35.96 7.89 -12.79
CA LEU A 94 -36.34 9.04 -11.97
C LEU A 94 -37.16 10.02 -12.81
#